data_AF-A0A4P8IBZ8-F1
#
_entry.id   AF-A0A4P8IBZ8-F1
#
_cell.length_a   1.000
_cell.length_b   1.000
_cell.length_c   1.000
_cell.angle_alpha   90.00
_cell.angle_beta   90.00
_cell.angle_gamma   90.00
#
_symmetry.space_group_name_H-M   'P 1'
#
loop_
_entity.id
_entity.type
_entity.pdbx_description
1 polymer ?
#
loop_
_entity_poly.entity_id
_entity_poly.type
_entity_poly.pdbx_seq_one_letter_code
_entity_poly.pdbx_strand_id
1 'polypeptide(L)'
;MSVVIIGGHDRMVCQYKRICKEYNCKAKVFTQMSAKLGKQVGSPDLVVLFTNTVSHKMVKCALCEAKRSKAKIVRSHSSSEAALESILAQCS
;
A
#
# COMPACT_ATOMS: atom_id res chain seq x y z
N MET A 1 8.15 -9.43 6.24
CA MET A 1 7.60 -8.06 6.28
C MET A 1 6.15 -8.05 5.82
N SER A 2 5.35 -7.11 6.32
CA SER A 2 3.94 -6.90 5.97
C SER A 2 3.75 -5.52 5.32
N VAL A 3 3.12 -5.53 4.14
CA VAL A 3 2.97 -4.33 3.30
C VAL A 3 1.49 -4.08 3.07
N VAL A 4 1.07 -2.83 3.21
CA VAL A 4 -0.26 -2.37 2.81
C VAL A 4 -0.12 -1.40 1.66
N ILE A 5 -0.74 -1.71 0.53
CA ILE A 5 -0.78 -0.85 -0.66
C ILE A 5 -2.14 -0.16 -0.71
N ILE A 6 -2.13 1.15 -0.84
CA ILE A 6 -3.32 2.01 -0.93
C ILE A 6 -3.28 2.70 -2.28
N GLY A 7 -4.29 2.46 -3.11
CA GLY A 7 -4.36 2.90 -4.50
C GLY A 7 -3.98 1.84 -5.50
N GLY A 8 -3.73 2.29 -6.72
CA GLY A 8 -3.51 1.49 -7.91
C GLY A 8 -4.82 1.11 -8.60
N HIS A 9 -4.69 0.36 -9.68
CA HIS A 9 -5.84 -0.12 -10.45
C HIS A 9 -6.32 -1.49 -9.97
N ASP A 10 -7.63 -1.72 -9.95
CA ASP A 10 -8.24 -3.00 -9.52
C ASP A 10 -7.67 -4.21 -10.26
N ARG A 11 -7.36 -4.06 -11.57
CA ARG A 11 -6.75 -5.12 -12.40
C ARG A 11 -5.34 -5.52 -11.95
N MET A 12 -4.62 -4.62 -11.29
CA MET A 12 -3.24 -4.81 -10.85
C MET A 12 -3.15 -5.45 -9.45
N VAL A 13 -4.26 -5.65 -8.74
CA VAL A 13 -4.25 -6.16 -7.35
C VAL A 13 -3.52 -7.49 -7.23
N CYS A 14 -3.77 -8.43 -8.14
CA CYS A 14 -3.08 -9.72 -8.15
C CYS A 14 -1.57 -9.56 -8.41
N GLN A 15 -1.22 -8.62 -9.28
CA GLN A 15 0.17 -8.36 -9.66
C GLN A 15 0.96 -7.71 -8.53
N TYR A 16 0.41 -6.71 -7.86
CA TYR A 16 1.05 -6.12 -6.68
C TYR A 16 1.29 -7.16 -5.58
N LYS A 17 0.30 -8.04 -5.34
CA LYS A 17 0.47 -9.14 -4.38
C LYS A 17 1.56 -10.12 -4.80
N ARG A 18 1.65 -10.44 -6.09
CA ARG A 18 2.70 -11.30 -6.65
C ARG A 18 4.08 -10.67 -6.44
N ILE A 19 4.27 -9.41 -6.84
CA ILE A 19 5.52 -8.66 -6.65
C ILE A 19 5.90 -8.68 -5.17
N CYS A 20 5.00 -8.30 -4.26
CA CYS A 20 5.31 -8.36 -2.83
C CYS A 20 5.72 -9.76 -2.35
N LYS A 21 5.10 -10.83 -2.89
CA LYS A 21 5.47 -12.21 -2.54
C LYS A 21 6.88 -12.56 -3.00
N GLU A 22 7.31 -12.08 -4.16
CA GLU A 22 8.68 -12.25 -4.68
C GLU A 22 9.72 -11.60 -3.75
N TYR A 23 9.35 -10.51 -3.06
CA TYR A 23 10.14 -9.87 -2.00
C TYR A 23 9.87 -10.45 -0.59
N ASN A 24 9.31 -11.66 -0.47
CA ASN A 24 8.96 -12.30 0.82
C ASN A 24 8.07 -11.44 1.75
N CYS A 25 7.21 -10.60 1.15
CA CYS A 25 6.29 -9.71 1.86
C CYS A 25 4.85 -10.24 1.81
N LYS A 26 4.14 -10.15 2.94
CA LYS A 26 2.68 -10.35 3.00
C LYS A 26 1.99 -9.04 2.64
N ALA A 27 1.22 -9.02 1.55
CA ALA A 27 0.60 -7.79 1.06
C ALA A 27 -0.94 -7.77 1.23
N LYS A 28 -1.45 -6.62 1.69
CA LYS A 28 -2.86 -6.22 1.55
C LYS A 28 -2.93 -5.06 0.57
N VAL A 29 -3.92 -5.07 -0.31
CA VAL A 29 -4.07 -4.04 -1.36
C VAL A 29 -5.48 -3.48 -1.29
N PHE A 30 -5.59 -2.16 -1.26
CA PHE A 30 -6.85 -1.42 -1.25
C PHE A 30 -6.81 -0.36 -2.36
N THR A 31 -7.37 -0.70 -3.51
CA THR A 31 -7.51 0.17 -4.68
C THR A 31 -8.74 1.09 -4.58
N GLN A 32 -9.73 0.70 -3.78
CA GLN A 32 -10.97 1.44 -3.55
C GLN A 32 -11.19 1.73 -2.06
N MET A 33 -12.06 2.69 -1.76
CA MET A 33 -12.44 3.00 -0.39
C MET A 33 -13.31 1.87 0.19
N SER A 34 -12.78 1.15 1.18
CA SER A 34 -13.55 0.21 1.99
C SER A 34 -14.18 0.92 3.19
N ALA A 35 -15.44 0.62 3.52
CA ALA A 35 -16.11 1.12 4.73
C ALA A 35 -15.34 0.80 6.03
N LYS A 36 -14.47 -0.23 6.00
CA LYS A 36 -13.64 -0.66 7.13
C LYS A 36 -12.15 -0.53 6.85
N LEU A 37 -11.73 0.33 5.92
CA LEU A 37 -10.31 0.50 5.54
C LEU A 37 -9.39 0.61 6.76
N GLY A 38 -9.74 1.46 7.73
CA GLY A 38 -8.91 1.67 8.92
C GLY A 38 -8.70 0.39 9.75
N LYS A 39 -9.77 -0.39 9.96
CA LYS A 39 -9.68 -1.69 10.68
C LYS A 39 -8.92 -2.74 9.86
N GLN A 40 -9.00 -2.69 8.54
CA GLN A 40 -8.39 -3.69 7.66
C GLN A 40 -6.90 -3.44 7.40
N VAL A 41 -6.43 -2.18 7.49
CA VAL A 41 -5.00 -1.82 7.42
C VAL A 41 -4.23 -2.59 8.50
N GLY A 42 -4.68 -2.53 9.75
CA GLY A 42 -4.04 -3.21 10.88
C GLY A 42 -2.71 -2.54 11.25
N SER A 43 -1.68 -3.33 11.57
CA SER A 43 -0.35 -2.86 11.96
C SER A 43 0.75 -3.34 11.00
N PRO A 44 0.83 -2.76 9.79
CA PRO A 44 1.85 -3.15 8.82
C PRO A 44 3.23 -2.56 9.14
N ASP A 45 4.27 -3.13 8.53
CA ASP A 45 5.63 -2.57 8.58
C ASP A 45 5.77 -1.41 7.57
N LEU A 46 5.12 -1.53 6.41
CA LEU A 46 5.18 -0.57 5.31
C LEU A 46 3.78 -0.27 4.76
N VAL A 47 3.50 1.02 4.53
CA VAL A 47 2.34 1.51 3.79
C VAL A 47 2.80 2.23 2.53
N VAL A 48 2.43 1.70 1.37
CA VAL A 48 2.67 2.30 0.05
C VAL A 48 1.41 3.03 -0.40
N LEU A 49 1.52 4.32 -0.68
CA LEU A 49 0.43 5.18 -1.15
C LEU A 49 0.68 5.58 -2.61
N PHE A 50 -0.15 5.07 -3.51
CA PHE A 50 -0.17 5.49 -4.91
C PHE A 50 -1.03 6.75 -5.09
N THR A 51 -0.43 7.92 -4.86
CA THR A 51 -1.11 9.20 -4.63
C THR A 51 -2.00 9.67 -5.79
N ASN A 52 -1.69 9.33 -7.04
CA ASN A 52 -2.51 9.69 -8.20
C ASN A 52 -3.78 8.87 -8.37
N THR A 53 -3.90 7.76 -7.63
CA THR A 53 -4.96 6.76 -7.82
C THR A 53 -5.84 6.61 -6.57
N VAL A 54 -5.71 7.53 -5.61
CA VAL A 54 -6.40 7.47 -4.32
C VAL A 54 -7.13 8.77 -4.04
N SER A 55 -8.30 8.65 -3.42
CA SER A 55 -9.02 9.83 -2.93
C SER A 55 -8.32 10.43 -1.71
N HIS A 56 -8.50 11.74 -1.48
CA HIS A 56 -8.03 12.41 -0.26
C HIS A 56 -8.53 11.72 1.02
N LYS A 57 -9.75 11.18 1.00
CA LYS A 57 -10.31 10.42 2.13
C LYS A 57 -9.51 9.15 2.40
N MET A 58 -9.18 8.38 1.38
CA MET A 58 -8.34 7.18 1.51
C MET A 58 -6.95 7.52 2.06
N VAL A 59 -6.32 8.56 1.52
CA VAL A 59 -5.00 9.02 1.99
C VAL A 59 -5.07 9.39 3.46
N LYS A 60 -6.06 10.19 3.87
CA LYS A 60 -6.22 10.60 5.27
C LYS A 60 -6.38 9.39 6.20
N CYS A 61 -7.24 8.44 5.85
CA CYS A 61 -7.43 7.21 6.63
C CYS A 61 -6.14 6.37 6.72
N ALA A 62 -5.47 6.13 5.59
CA ALA A 62 -4.24 5.35 5.55
C ALA A 62 -3.11 6.00 6.37
N LEU A 63 -2.94 7.33 6.26
CA LEU A 63 -1.95 8.06 7.05
C LEU A 63 -2.25 8.03 8.55
N CYS A 64 -3.52 8.15 8.95
CA CYS A 64 -3.92 8.04 10.35
C CYS A 64 -3.56 6.66 10.93
N GLU A 65 -3.92 5.58 10.25
CA GLU A 65 -3.61 4.22 10.73
C GLU A 65 -2.12 3.91 10.69
N ALA A 66 -1.41 4.30 9.62
CA ALA A 66 0.02 4.08 9.51
C ALA A 66 0.80 4.80 10.64
N LYS A 67 0.40 6.02 10.99
CA LYS A 67 0.97 6.75 12.15
C LYS A 67 0.65 6.04 13.46
N ARG A 68 -0.58 5.55 13.64
CA ARG A 68 -1.00 4.82 14.83
C ARG A 68 -0.21 3.52 15.02
N SER A 69 0.08 2.81 13.92
CA SER A 69 0.86 1.57 13.94
C SER A 69 2.37 1.77 13.83
N LYS A 70 2.85 3.01 13.73
CA LYS A 70 4.27 3.36 13.49
C LYS A 70 4.85 2.71 12.22
N ALA A 71 4.01 2.48 11.21
CA ALA A 71 4.44 1.94 9.93
C ALA A 71 5.29 2.95 9.15
N LYS A 72 6.26 2.46 8.36
CA LYS A 72 6.95 3.27 7.36
C LYS A 72 5.96 3.67 6.27
N ILE A 73 5.96 4.94 5.88
CA ILE A 73 5.04 5.45 4.84
C ILE A 73 5.86 5.85 3.63
N VAL A 74 5.54 5.28 2.48
CA VAL A 74 6.12 5.65 1.18
C VAL A 74 5.02 6.12 0.25
N ARG A 75 5.25 7.25 -0.43
CA ARG A 75 4.31 7.83 -1.39
C ARG A 75 4.91 7.74 -2.78
N SER A 76 4.12 7.33 -3.76
CA SER A 76 4.49 7.29 -5.17
C SER A 76 3.36 7.84 -6.03
N HIS A 77 3.69 8.70 -6.99
CA HIS A 77 2.74 9.19 -7.98
C HIS A 77 2.43 8.12 -9.03
N SER A 78 3.36 7.20 -9.29
CA SER A 78 3.16 6.06 -10.18
C SER A 78 2.66 4.85 -9.42
N SER A 79 1.65 4.17 -9.98
CA SER A 79 1.19 2.86 -9.51
C SER A 79 1.65 1.72 -10.43
N SER A 80 2.73 1.90 -11.19
CA SER A 80 3.26 0.83 -12.04
C SER A 80 3.96 -0.26 -11.21
N GLU A 81 4.18 -1.41 -11.84
CA GLU A 81 4.96 -2.50 -11.25
C GLU A 81 6.37 -2.07 -10.89
N ALA A 82 7.08 -1.44 -11.83
CA ALA A 82 8.43 -0.93 -11.62
C ALA A 82 8.50 0.07 -10.45
N ALA A 83 7.46 0.88 -10.26
CA ALA A 83 7.40 1.79 -9.12
C ALA A 83 7.28 1.01 -7.79
N LEU A 84 6.46 -0.03 -7.75
CA LEU A 84 6.34 -0.89 -6.57
C LEU A 84 7.65 -1.64 -6.28
N GLU A 85 8.28 -2.24 -7.30
CA GLU A 85 9.55 -2.95 -7.17
C GLU A 85 10.65 -2.04 -6.62
N SER A 86 10.79 -0.82 -7.17
CA SER A 86 11.76 0.15 -6.67
C SER A 86 11.52 0.51 -5.20
N ILE A 87 10.26 0.63 -4.77
CA ILE A 87 9.92 0.94 -3.37
C ILE A 87 10.28 -0.23 -2.46
N LEU A 88 9.94 -1.45 -2.87
CA LEU A 88 10.22 -2.66 -2.09
C LEU A 88 11.73 -2.89 -1.99
N ALA A 89 12.49 -2.73 -3.07
CA ALA A 89 13.95 -2.87 -3.06
C ALA A 89 14.65 -1.90 -2.10
N GLN A 90 14.14 -0.69 -1.91
CA GLN A 90 14.67 0.29 -0.94
C GLN A 90 14.23 0.05 0.51
N CYS A 91 13.28 -0.86 0.72
CA CYS A 91 12.73 -1.20 2.03
C CYS A 91 13.03 -2.65 2.45
N SER A 92 13.69 -3.42 1.57
CA SER A 92 14.12 -4.80 1.78
C SER A 92 15.35 -4.86 2.67
#